data_AF-A0A0Q9NUB5-F1
#
_entry.id   AF-A0A0Q9NUB5-F1
#
_cell.length_a   1.000
_cell.length_b   1.000
_cell.length_c   1.000
_cell.angle_alpha   90.00
_cell.angle_beta   90.00
_cell.angle_gamma   90.00
#
_symmetry.space_group_name_H-M   'P 1'
#
loop_
_entity.id
_entity.type
_entity.pdbx_description
1 polymer ?
#
loop_
_entity_poly.entity_id
_entity_poly.type
_entity_poly.pdbx_seq_one_letter_code
_entity_poly.pdbx_strand_id
1 'polypeptide(L)'
;MVKTAAPTVTALLAALALAGCSAPGTTAPPALPSSSAPAAAATPEAAPTASTGPYGGFPSAAEACKTIAEQATGASLLPLSAAQGKTAELEQLKAELSRTAERAPESIKADFAELNRVAVAGLSDQTVYSSGKFQEAMAPVTGWIAANCK
;
A
#
# COMPACT_ATOMS: atom_id res chain seq x y z
N MET A 1 -22.75 -16.58 -54.34
CA MET A 1 -22.54 -15.18 -54.75
C MET A 1 -21.76 -14.49 -53.63
N VAL A 2 -20.50 -14.15 -53.88
CA VAL A 2 -19.62 -13.45 -52.93
C VAL A 2 -19.77 -11.95 -53.15
N LYS A 3 -19.96 -11.16 -52.08
CA LYS A 3 -19.44 -9.79 -52.04
C LYS A 3 -19.21 -9.31 -50.61
N THR A 4 -17.94 -9.36 -50.24
CA THR A 4 -17.28 -8.68 -49.13
C THR A 4 -17.40 -7.16 -49.26
N ALA A 5 -17.57 -6.45 -48.14
CA ALA A 5 -17.23 -5.02 -48.04
C ALA A 5 -16.71 -4.71 -46.63
N ALA A 6 -15.43 -4.34 -46.58
CA ALA A 6 -14.75 -3.79 -45.42
C ALA A 6 -14.87 -2.26 -45.41
N PRO A 7 -14.65 -1.61 -44.25
CA PRO A 7 -13.97 -0.33 -44.24
C PRO A 7 -12.62 -0.43 -43.51
N THR A 8 -11.58 -0.14 -44.28
CA THR A 8 -10.20 0.10 -43.88
C THR A 8 -10.07 1.54 -43.40
N VAL A 9 -9.63 1.81 -42.17
CA VAL A 9 -8.95 3.08 -41.80
C VAL A 9 -7.90 2.82 -40.72
N THR A 10 -6.67 2.73 -41.20
CA THR A 10 -5.45 3.42 -40.74
C THR A 10 -5.00 3.33 -39.27
N ALA A 11 -3.83 2.72 -39.14
CA ALA A 11 -3.00 2.58 -37.96
C ALA A 11 -2.54 3.90 -37.32
N LEU A 12 -2.29 3.86 -36.01
CA LEU A 12 -1.21 4.63 -35.40
C LEU A 12 -0.43 3.73 -34.46
N LEU A 13 0.80 3.41 -34.86
CA LEU A 13 1.81 2.75 -34.03
C LEU A 13 2.31 3.74 -32.97
N ALA A 14 2.29 3.32 -31.71
CA ALA A 14 3.17 3.87 -30.68
C ALA A 14 3.96 2.72 -30.06
N ALA A 15 5.08 2.38 -30.70
CA ALA A 15 6.11 1.55 -30.12
C ALA A 15 6.80 2.37 -29.02
N LEU A 16 6.53 2.06 -27.75
CA LEU A 16 7.39 2.53 -26.67
C LEU A 16 8.66 1.69 -26.70
N ALA A 17 9.70 2.26 -27.31
CA ALA A 17 11.06 1.76 -27.21
C ALA A 17 11.50 1.83 -25.73
N LEU A 18 11.78 0.67 -25.12
CA LEU A 18 12.55 0.60 -23.89
C LEU A 18 13.98 1.04 -24.19
N ALA A 19 14.24 2.34 -24.10
CA ALA A 19 15.59 2.86 -24.05
C ALA A 19 16.27 2.34 -22.78
N GLY A 20 17.23 1.45 -22.97
CA GLY A 20 18.08 0.91 -21.91
C GLY A 20 18.77 2.05 -21.14
N CYS A 21 18.66 2.00 -19.82
CA CYS A 21 19.41 2.86 -18.93
C CYS A 21 20.86 2.38 -18.92
N SER A 22 21.73 3.09 -19.65
CA SER A 22 23.18 2.95 -19.59
C SER A 22 23.69 3.21 -18.18
N ALA A 23 24.48 2.29 -17.66
CA ALA A 23 25.18 2.41 -16.39
C ALA A 23 26.30 3.46 -16.47
N PRO A 24 26.40 4.42 -15.54
CA PRO A 24 27.59 5.26 -15.41
C PRO A 24 28.73 4.46 -14.77
N GLY A 25 29.92 4.59 -15.36
CA GLY A 25 31.14 3.88 -14.97
C GLY A 25 31.58 4.13 -13.52
N THR A 26 31.96 3.05 -12.85
CA THR A 26 32.58 3.05 -11.53
C THR A 26 34.05 3.43 -11.67
N THR A 27 34.40 4.69 -11.37
CA THR A 27 35.79 5.08 -11.08
C THR A 27 36.10 4.69 -9.63
N ALA A 28 37.14 3.87 -9.45
CA ALA A 28 37.65 3.47 -8.14
C ALA A 28 38.28 4.66 -7.39
N PRO A 29 38.04 4.84 -6.08
CA PRO A 29 38.84 5.73 -5.25
C PRO A 29 40.11 5.03 -4.71
N PRO A 30 41.22 5.75 -4.49
CA PRO A 30 42.40 5.22 -3.80
C PRO A 30 42.17 5.08 -2.29
N ALA A 31 42.95 4.18 -1.67
CA ALA A 31 42.83 3.80 -0.26
C ALA A 31 43.60 4.71 0.72
N LEU A 32 42.92 5.06 1.84
CA LEU A 32 43.36 5.19 3.26
C LEU A 32 44.41 6.30 3.63
N PRO A 33 44.31 6.95 4.83
CA PRO A 33 44.35 6.28 6.13
C PRO A 33 43.41 6.79 7.26
N SER A 34 43.36 5.97 8.31
CA SER A 34 42.66 6.11 9.59
C SER A 34 42.67 7.50 10.23
N SER A 35 41.53 7.88 10.80
CA SER A 35 41.46 8.84 11.91
C SER A 35 40.38 8.41 12.90
N SER A 36 40.81 8.27 14.15
CA SER A 36 40.06 7.78 15.29
C SER A 36 38.79 8.59 15.56
N ALA A 37 37.68 7.90 15.72
CA ALA A 37 36.41 8.47 16.14
C ALA A 37 36.43 8.84 17.64
N PRO A 38 35.88 9.99 18.07
CA PRO A 38 35.24 10.06 19.36
C PRO A 38 33.84 9.43 19.24
N ALA A 39 33.54 8.50 20.13
CA ALA A 39 32.23 7.90 20.26
C ALA A 39 31.20 8.99 20.59
N ALA A 40 30.41 9.38 19.58
CA ALA A 40 29.20 10.15 19.81
C ALA A 40 28.19 9.22 20.50
N ALA A 41 27.92 9.52 21.76
CA ALA A 41 26.91 8.85 22.56
C ALA A 41 25.60 8.79 21.76
N ALA A 42 25.09 7.57 21.57
CA ALA A 42 23.76 7.35 21.04
C ALA A 42 22.75 7.99 22.00
N THR A 43 22.28 9.19 21.65
CA THR A 43 21.03 9.72 22.20
C THR A 43 19.95 8.68 21.97
N PRO A 44 19.15 8.32 22.98
CA PRO A 44 18.00 7.45 22.77
C PRO A 44 17.13 8.11 21.72
N GLU A 45 16.94 7.42 20.60
CA GLU A 45 15.95 7.75 19.58
C GLU A 45 14.61 7.82 20.31
N ALA A 46 14.16 9.05 20.58
CA ALA A 46 12.85 9.27 21.16
C ALA A 46 11.85 8.62 20.20
N ALA A 47 11.14 7.61 20.69
CA ALA A 47 10.05 6.97 19.98
C ALA A 47 9.22 8.08 19.32
N PRO A 48 8.96 8.01 17.99
CA PRO A 48 8.28 9.09 17.30
C PRO A 48 6.97 9.36 18.04
N THR A 49 6.87 10.53 18.66
CA THR A 49 5.64 10.99 19.29
C THR A 49 4.56 10.89 18.23
N ALA A 50 3.55 10.05 18.47
CA ALA A 50 2.48 9.80 17.52
C ALA A 50 1.97 11.14 17.00
N SER A 51 2.26 11.42 15.73
CA SER A 51 1.86 12.68 15.10
C SER A 51 0.35 12.77 15.23
N THR A 52 -0.13 13.65 16.09
CA THR A 52 -1.56 13.86 16.36
C THR A 52 -2.18 14.83 15.34
N GLY A 53 -1.48 15.04 14.22
CA GLY A 53 -1.93 15.90 13.14
C GLY A 53 -3.22 15.39 12.48
N PRO A 54 -3.87 16.21 11.65
CA PRO A 54 -5.15 15.86 11.01
C PRO A 54 -5.07 14.64 10.09
N TYR A 55 -3.86 14.19 9.76
CA TYR A 55 -3.59 13.04 8.92
C TYR A 55 -3.14 11.81 9.73
N GLY A 56 -3.32 11.82 11.05
CA GLY A 56 -2.82 10.79 11.94
C GLY A 56 -1.31 10.64 11.87
N GLY A 57 -0.82 9.41 11.87
CA GLY A 57 0.60 9.07 11.82
C GLY A 57 1.27 9.27 10.46
N PHE A 58 0.62 9.92 9.49
CA PHE A 58 1.14 10.15 8.14
C PHE A 58 1.73 11.55 7.97
N PRO A 59 2.77 11.71 7.11
CA PRO A 59 3.46 13.00 6.94
C PRO A 59 2.63 14.04 6.15
N SER A 60 1.63 13.61 5.39
CA SER A 60 0.77 14.48 4.59
C SER A 60 -0.60 13.86 4.34
N ALA A 61 -1.55 14.68 3.87
CA ALA A 61 -2.86 14.22 3.41
C ALA A 61 -2.74 13.23 2.25
N ALA A 62 -1.84 13.51 1.29
CA ALA A 62 -1.62 12.67 0.12
C ALA A 62 -1.11 11.28 0.53
N GLU A 63 -0.17 11.21 1.47
CA GLU A 63 0.35 9.93 1.98
C GLU A 63 -0.71 9.17 2.79
N ALA A 64 -1.49 9.86 3.63
CA ALA A 64 -2.61 9.23 4.32
C ALA A 64 -3.62 8.63 3.34
N CYS A 65 -4.05 9.42 2.35
CA CYS A 65 -4.99 8.98 1.33
C CYS A 65 -4.48 7.80 0.52
N LYS A 66 -3.24 7.88 0.05
CA LYS A 66 -2.60 6.80 -0.69
C LYS A 66 -2.55 5.52 0.15
N THR A 67 -1.97 5.56 1.35
CA THR A 67 -1.80 4.35 2.17
C THR A 67 -3.14 3.77 2.61
N ILE A 68 -4.11 4.59 3.02
CA ILE A 68 -5.44 4.11 3.43
C ILE A 68 -6.15 3.43 2.24
N ALA A 69 -6.10 4.00 1.04
CA ALA A 69 -6.70 3.41 -0.15
C ALA A 69 -5.99 2.12 -0.60
N GLU A 70 -4.66 2.11 -0.59
CA GLU A 70 -3.84 0.93 -0.89
C GLU A 70 -4.17 -0.21 0.07
N GLN A 71 -4.19 0.06 1.38
CA GLN A 71 -4.46 -0.98 2.38
C GLN A 71 -5.93 -1.42 2.41
N ALA A 72 -6.89 -0.53 2.16
CA ALA A 72 -8.29 -0.94 2.01
C ALA A 72 -8.46 -1.90 0.81
N THR A 73 -7.76 -1.63 -0.29
CA THR A 73 -7.71 -2.52 -1.45
C THR A 73 -6.99 -3.83 -1.12
N GLY A 74 -5.86 -3.75 -0.43
CA GLY A 74 -5.07 -4.90 0.01
C GLY A 74 -5.84 -5.84 0.93
N ALA A 75 -6.69 -5.30 1.82
CA ALA A 75 -7.58 -6.09 2.67
C ALA A 75 -8.52 -6.99 1.85
N SER A 76 -8.96 -6.53 0.67
CA SER A 76 -9.80 -7.32 -0.24
C SER A 76 -9.06 -8.47 -0.91
N LEU A 77 -7.73 -8.45 -0.90
CA LEU A 77 -6.87 -9.50 -1.49
C LEU A 77 -6.48 -10.59 -0.49
N LEU A 78 -6.73 -10.39 0.80
CA LEU A 78 -6.41 -11.34 1.86
C LEU A 78 -6.98 -12.76 1.62
N PRO A 79 -8.26 -12.95 1.23
CA PRO A 79 -8.80 -14.29 0.92
C PRO A 79 -8.02 -14.98 -0.20
N LEU A 80 -7.64 -14.22 -1.22
CA LEU A 80 -6.97 -14.73 -2.39
C LEU A 80 -5.54 -15.16 -2.05
N SER A 81 -4.80 -14.35 -1.29
CA SER A 81 -3.46 -14.71 -0.81
C SER A 81 -3.48 -15.97 0.05
N ALA A 82 -4.48 -16.09 0.94
CA ALA A 82 -4.68 -17.27 1.76
C ALA A 82 -5.00 -18.51 0.91
N ALA A 83 -5.92 -18.39 -0.05
CA ALA A 83 -6.28 -19.49 -0.95
C ALA A 83 -5.13 -19.95 -1.85
N GLN A 84 -4.20 -19.05 -2.21
CA GLN A 84 -3.00 -19.36 -2.99
C GLN A 84 -1.85 -19.95 -2.15
N GLY A 85 -2.00 -20.07 -0.83
CA GLY A 85 -0.94 -20.55 0.06
C GLY A 85 0.26 -19.59 0.16
N LYS A 86 0.07 -18.31 -0.19
CA LYS A 86 1.11 -17.26 -0.15
C LYS A 86 1.26 -16.73 1.27
N THR A 87 1.88 -17.52 2.13
CA THR A 87 1.93 -17.24 3.57
C THR A 87 2.73 -15.98 3.90
N ALA A 88 3.85 -15.72 3.21
CA ALA A 88 4.67 -14.54 3.45
C ALA A 88 3.93 -13.25 3.06
N GLU A 89 3.32 -13.23 1.88
CA GLU A 89 2.54 -12.09 1.39
C GLU A 89 1.28 -11.87 2.21
N LEU A 90 0.63 -12.94 2.67
CA LEU A 90 -0.52 -12.86 3.56
C LEU A 90 -0.15 -12.17 4.88
N GLU A 91 0.94 -12.60 5.53
CA GLU A 91 1.39 -11.99 6.78
C GLU A 91 1.84 -10.54 6.58
N GLN A 92 2.47 -10.22 5.44
CA GLN A 92 2.80 -8.85 5.08
C GLN A 92 1.53 -7.98 4.97
N LEU A 93 0.53 -8.43 4.20
CA LEU A 93 -0.73 -7.69 4.02
C LEU A 93 -1.43 -7.45 5.37
N LYS A 94 -1.49 -8.46 6.24
CA LYS A 94 -2.06 -8.33 7.60
C LYS A 94 -1.31 -7.30 8.45
N ALA A 95 0.02 -7.35 8.41
CA ALA A 95 0.86 -6.45 9.19
C ALA A 95 0.74 -5.00 8.70
N GLU A 96 0.73 -4.77 7.38
CA GLU A 96 0.55 -3.43 6.81
C GLU A 96 -0.86 -2.88 7.05
N LEU A 97 -1.89 -3.72 6.98
CA LEU A 97 -3.27 -3.36 7.32
C LEU A 97 -3.38 -2.93 8.79
N SER A 98 -2.79 -3.71 9.70
CA SER A 98 -2.77 -3.41 11.14
C SER A 98 -1.99 -2.12 11.45
N ARG A 99 -0.80 -1.94 10.88
CA ARG A 99 -0.02 -0.69 11.03
C ARG A 99 -0.77 0.53 10.52
N THR A 100 -1.55 0.38 9.45
CA THR A 100 -2.35 1.49 8.91
C THR A 100 -3.53 1.81 9.81
N ALA A 101 -4.18 0.81 10.42
CA ALA A 101 -5.23 1.03 11.41
C ALA A 101 -4.74 1.84 12.63
N GLU A 102 -3.53 1.58 13.10
CA GLU A 102 -2.93 2.33 14.23
C GLU A 102 -2.61 3.78 13.88
N ARG A 103 -2.19 4.03 12.63
CA ARG A 103 -1.75 5.34 12.13
C ARG A 103 -2.86 6.16 11.48
N ALA A 104 -4.02 5.57 11.24
CA ALA A 104 -5.14 6.23 10.58
C ALA A 104 -5.53 7.54 11.30
N PRO A 105 -5.94 8.58 10.54
CA PRO A 105 -6.52 9.79 11.12
C PRO A 105 -7.70 9.47 12.04
N GLU A 106 -7.86 10.22 13.13
CA GLU A 106 -8.93 10.00 14.11
C GLU A 106 -10.33 9.99 13.48
N SER A 107 -10.54 10.71 12.36
CA SER A 107 -11.81 10.73 11.63
C SER A 107 -12.20 9.42 10.94
N ILE A 108 -11.26 8.47 10.78
CA ILE A 108 -11.53 7.14 10.17
C ILE A 108 -10.95 5.96 10.96
N LYS A 109 -10.21 6.24 12.04
CA LYS A 109 -9.45 5.24 12.79
C LYS A 109 -10.30 4.09 13.29
N ALA A 110 -11.48 4.37 13.83
CA ALA A 110 -12.39 3.33 14.33
C ALA A 110 -12.87 2.41 13.20
N ASP A 111 -13.32 2.97 12.08
CA ASP A 111 -13.82 2.19 10.94
C ASP A 111 -12.70 1.40 10.26
N PHE A 112 -11.49 1.98 10.15
CA PHE A 112 -10.35 1.28 9.58
C PHE A 112 -9.84 0.15 10.51
N ALA A 113 -9.92 0.34 11.83
CA ALA A 113 -9.64 -0.71 12.80
C ALA A 113 -10.66 -1.85 12.72
N GLU A 114 -11.94 -1.53 12.51
CA GLU A 114 -12.98 -2.54 12.29
C GLU A 114 -12.77 -3.30 10.99
N LEU A 115 -12.41 -2.61 9.90
CA LEU A 115 -12.01 -3.25 8.66
C LEU A 115 -10.85 -4.24 8.88
N ASN A 116 -9.77 -3.81 9.56
CA ASN A 116 -8.64 -4.69 9.86
C ASN A 116 -9.10 -5.94 10.62
N ARG A 117 -9.90 -5.76 11.68
CA ARG A 117 -10.42 -6.85 12.51
C ARG A 117 -11.24 -7.84 11.68
N VAL A 118 -12.19 -7.35 10.89
CA VAL A 118 -13.09 -8.16 10.06
C VAL A 118 -12.30 -8.90 8.98
N ALA A 119 -11.41 -8.22 8.27
CA ALA A 119 -10.61 -8.83 7.21
C ALA A 119 -9.70 -9.94 7.75
N VAL A 120 -9.03 -9.72 8.89
CA VAL A 120 -8.19 -10.75 9.52
C VAL A 120 -9.03 -11.90 10.05
N ALA A 121 -10.16 -11.64 10.70
CA ALA A 121 -11.07 -12.69 11.18
C ALA A 121 -11.58 -13.57 10.03
N GLY A 122 -11.83 -12.97 8.86
CA GLY A 122 -12.30 -13.69 7.68
C GLY A 122 -11.32 -14.73 7.14
N LEU A 123 -10.03 -14.64 7.49
CA LEU A 123 -9.04 -15.64 7.10
C LEU A 123 -9.30 -16.99 7.79
N SER A 124 -9.76 -16.95 9.04
CA SER A 124 -10.13 -18.15 9.81
C SER A 124 -11.61 -18.50 9.67
N ASP A 125 -12.47 -17.50 9.45
CA ASP A 125 -13.90 -17.66 9.23
C ASP A 125 -14.30 -17.10 7.85
N GLN A 126 -14.24 -17.94 6.83
CA GLN A 126 -14.57 -17.56 5.46
C GLN A 126 -16.02 -17.06 5.30
N THR A 127 -16.91 -17.33 6.27
CA THR A 127 -18.28 -16.80 6.22
C THR A 127 -18.31 -15.28 6.33
N VAL A 128 -17.27 -14.65 6.89
CA VAL A 128 -17.14 -13.19 6.95
C VAL A 128 -17.12 -12.57 5.55
N TYR A 129 -16.43 -13.19 4.59
CA TYR A 129 -16.34 -12.70 3.22
C TYR A 129 -17.59 -13.00 2.38
N SER A 130 -18.31 -14.08 2.69
CA SER A 130 -19.54 -14.47 1.96
C SER A 130 -20.82 -13.86 2.53
N SER A 131 -20.83 -13.44 3.80
CA SER A 131 -22.01 -12.90 4.48
C SER A 131 -22.25 -11.40 4.30
N GLY A 132 -21.33 -10.69 3.65
CA GLY A 132 -21.41 -9.23 3.48
C GLY A 132 -20.75 -8.43 4.61
N LYS A 133 -20.33 -9.06 5.71
CA LYS A 133 -19.66 -8.39 6.85
C LYS A 133 -18.42 -7.61 6.45
N PHE A 134 -17.61 -8.16 5.53
CA PHE A 134 -16.44 -7.46 5.00
C PHE A 134 -16.84 -6.18 4.25
N GLN A 135 -17.90 -6.25 3.43
CA GLN A 135 -18.42 -5.13 2.66
C GLN A 135 -19.02 -4.04 3.57
N GLU A 136 -19.70 -4.44 4.64
CA GLU A 136 -20.19 -3.52 5.68
C GLU A 136 -19.05 -2.78 6.36
N ALA A 137 -17.97 -3.49 6.72
CA ALA A 137 -16.77 -2.88 7.30
C ALA A 137 -15.99 -2.00 6.31
N MET A 138 -16.03 -2.32 5.01
CA MET A 138 -15.39 -1.53 3.95
C MET A 138 -16.14 -0.23 3.66
N ALA A 139 -17.47 -0.23 3.75
CA ALA A 139 -18.32 0.89 3.34
C ALA A 139 -17.92 2.25 3.96
N PRO A 140 -17.75 2.39 5.30
CA PRO A 140 -17.32 3.66 5.88
C PRO A 140 -15.92 4.10 5.42
N VAL A 141 -15.00 3.15 5.22
CA VAL A 141 -13.66 3.43 4.69
C VAL A 141 -13.72 3.96 3.26
N THR A 142 -14.50 3.33 2.39
CA THR A 142 -14.71 3.82 1.02
C THR A 142 -15.37 5.19 0.99
N GLY A 143 -16.37 5.42 1.84
CA GLY A 143 -17.02 6.71 1.97
C GLY A 143 -16.05 7.82 2.39
N TRP A 144 -15.19 7.54 3.37
CA TRP A 144 -14.16 8.47 3.81
C TRP A 144 -13.13 8.76 2.72
N ILE A 145 -12.65 7.74 2.01
CA ILE A 145 -11.71 7.93 0.89
C ILE A 145 -12.34 8.85 -0.16
N ALA A 146 -13.59 8.59 -0.57
CA ALA A 146 -14.28 9.40 -1.57
C ALA A 146 -14.45 10.88 -1.14
N ALA A 147 -14.67 11.11 0.15
CA ALA A 147 -14.84 12.45 0.71
C ALA A 147 -13.51 13.21 0.86
N ASN A 148 -12.43 12.53 1.23
CA ASN A 148 -11.19 13.17 1.70
C ASN A 148 -10.02 13.07 0.69
N CYS A 149 -10.05 12.12 -0.24
CA CYS A 149 -8.95 11.85 -1.17
C CYS A 149 -9.34 12.31 -2.58
N LYS A 150 -8.68 13.37 -3.06
CA LYS A 150 -8.93 14.03 -4.36
C LYS A 150 -7.67 14.05 -5.20
#